data_AF-A0A819PG56-F1
#
_entry.id   AF-A0A819PG56-F1
#
_cell.length_a   1.000
_cell.length_b   1.000
_cell.length_c   1.000
_cell.angle_alpha   90.00
_cell.angle_beta   90.00
_cell.angle_gamma   90.00
#
_symmetry.space_group_name_H-M   'P 1'
#
loop_
_entity.id
_entity.type
_entity.pdbx_description
1 polymer ?
#
loop_
_entity_poly.entity_id
_entity_poly.type
_entity_poly.pdbx_seq_one_letter_code
_entity_poly.pdbx_strand_id
1 'polypeptide(L)'
;MPTLSEETLNFSLSIRNFIEFKRFKLRRTNINTNISYLRMCNYDPIKHKTCPIFRIGTILDIVEPDPYEQIKMLKFGGIILINIDWMCNVDRSLDRCIPDYSFGRLDGRFREESFSSGYNFRFASHWKHENRSFRTLTKAFGLRFIVSVSGCAVRFNLIILILNIGLLIGAICLITYIFDNMGLYIYCHSAVDRSQKSKDVPDKSKSRNEQTRLTE
;
A
#
# COMPACT_ATOMS: atom_id res chain seq x y z
N MET A 1 37.59 -17.76 7.57
CA MET A 1 36.83 -17.02 6.53
C MET A 1 36.69 -15.59 7.00
N PRO A 2 36.94 -14.58 6.16
CA PRO A 2 36.77 -13.19 6.56
C PRO A 2 35.30 -12.95 6.90
N THR A 3 35.04 -12.49 8.11
CA THR A 3 33.73 -12.05 8.60
C THR A 3 33.56 -10.59 8.21
N LEU A 4 32.34 -10.17 7.88
CA LEU A 4 32.02 -8.74 7.85
C LEU A 4 32.35 -8.18 9.25
N SER A 5 33.23 -7.19 9.33
CA SER A 5 33.72 -6.66 10.60
C SER A 5 32.56 -6.02 11.37
N GLU A 6 32.59 -6.07 12.70
CA GLU A 6 31.62 -5.36 13.55
C GLU A 6 31.54 -3.87 13.21
N GLU A 7 32.62 -3.29 12.68
CA GLU A 7 32.67 -1.92 12.16
C GLU A 7 31.63 -1.65 11.06
N THR A 8 31.29 -2.66 10.25
CA THR A 8 30.30 -2.50 9.18
C THR A 8 28.90 -2.20 9.72
N LEU A 9 28.59 -2.61 10.96
CA LEU A 9 27.35 -2.25 11.64
C LEU A 9 27.27 -0.74 11.94
N ASN A 10 28.40 -0.05 11.94
CA ASN A 10 28.49 1.40 12.18
C ASN A 10 28.43 2.21 10.89
N PHE A 11 28.40 1.55 9.73
CA PHE A 11 28.26 2.26 8.46
C PHE A 11 26.89 2.91 8.34
N SER A 12 26.88 4.05 7.66
CA SER A 12 25.68 4.84 7.41
C SER A 12 25.29 4.76 5.94
N LEU A 13 24.03 4.45 5.69
CA LEU A 13 23.39 4.45 4.39
C LEU A 13 22.52 5.70 4.28
N SER A 14 22.84 6.61 3.36
CA SER A 14 21.99 7.77 3.06
C SER A 14 21.19 7.52 1.78
N ILE A 15 19.87 7.57 1.87
CA ILE A 15 18.98 7.35 0.73
C ILE A 15 18.38 8.69 0.30
N ARG A 16 18.63 9.09 -0.95
CA ARG A 16 17.98 10.26 -1.57
C ARG A 16 16.88 9.81 -2.49
N ASN A 17 15.65 10.14 -2.17
CA ASN A 17 14.48 9.75 -2.94
C ASN A 17 13.69 10.98 -3.40
N PHE A 18 13.29 10.97 -4.67
CA PHE A 18 12.47 11.98 -5.32
C PHE A 18 11.28 11.28 -5.97
N ILE A 19 10.08 11.78 -5.70
CA ILE A 19 8.84 11.26 -6.26
C ILE A 19 8.03 12.35 -6.94
N GLU A 20 7.28 11.95 -7.97
CA GLU A 20 6.37 12.83 -8.69
C GLU A 20 5.05 12.10 -8.98
N PHE A 21 3.97 12.60 -8.40
CA PHE A 21 2.62 12.18 -8.77
C PHE A 21 2.16 13.00 -9.98
N LYS A 22 2.50 12.52 -11.18
CA LYS A 22 2.27 13.22 -12.47
C LYS A 22 0.85 13.75 -12.63
N ARG A 23 -0.16 12.93 -12.29
CA ARG A 23 -1.59 13.31 -12.38
C ARG A 23 -1.92 14.56 -11.57
N PHE A 24 -1.26 14.76 -10.43
CA PHE A 24 -1.49 15.88 -9.53
C PHE A 24 -0.40 16.97 -9.63
N LYS A 25 0.61 16.79 -10.49
CA LYS A 25 1.80 17.65 -10.59
C LYS A 25 2.48 17.91 -9.24
N LEU A 26 2.40 16.93 -8.33
CA LEU A 26 2.97 17.02 -6.99
C LEU A 26 4.33 16.35 -6.97
N ARG A 27 5.38 17.13 -6.63
CA ARG A 27 6.75 16.64 -6.45
C ARG A 27 7.12 16.66 -4.99
N ARG A 28 7.74 15.60 -4.51
CA ARG A 28 8.23 15.48 -3.14
C ARG A 28 9.60 14.81 -3.08
N THR A 29 10.31 15.05 -1.99
CA THR A 29 11.59 14.44 -1.68
C THR A 29 11.61 14.07 -0.20
N ASN A 30 12.30 12.98 0.13
CA ASN A 30 12.45 12.54 1.52
C ASN A 30 13.40 13.43 2.33
N ILE A 31 14.22 14.25 1.67
CA ILE A 31 15.15 15.17 2.33
C ILE A 31 14.45 16.50 2.58
N ASN A 32 14.24 16.85 3.86
CA ASN A 32 13.74 18.16 4.24
C ASN A 32 14.85 19.24 4.07
N THR A 33 14.46 20.50 3.94
CA THR A 33 15.36 21.65 3.74
C THR A 33 16.26 21.98 4.93
N ASN A 34 16.01 21.41 6.12
CA ASN A 34 16.81 21.67 7.32
C ASN A 34 18.12 20.86 7.32
N ILE A 35 19.17 21.49 6.79
CA ILE A 35 20.53 20.92 6.68
C ILE A 35 21.11 20.57 8.06
N SER A 36 20.82 21.36 9.10
CA SER A 36 21.32 21.13 10.45
C SER A 36 20.76 19.83 11.04
N TYR A 37 19.48 19.54 10.79
CA TYR A 37 18.88 18.27 11.18
C TYR A 37 19.54 17.08 10.45
N LEU A 38 19.74 17.17 9.14
CA LEU A 38 20.31 16.09 8.33
C LEU A 38 21.74 15.71 8.73
N ARG A 39 22.52 16.64 9.29
CA ARG A 39 23.89 16.34 9.74
C ARG A 39 23.94 15.49 11.00
N MET A 40 22.90 15.53 11.82
CA MET A 40 22.88 14.91 13.15
C MET A 40 21.85 13.77 13.26
N CYS A 41 20.89 13.69 12.34
CA CYS A 41 19.84 12.71 12.43
C CYS A 41 20.35 11.30 12.09
N ASN A 42 19.86 10.33 12.84
CA ASN A 42 19.90 8.91 12.49
C ASN A 42 18.46 8.42 12.52
N TYR A 43 18.10 7.56 11.58
CA TYR A 43 16.78 6.95 11.53
C TYR A 43 16.48 6.17 12.81
N ASP A 44 15.32 6.46 13.39
CA ASP A 44 14.77 5.76 14.53
C ASP A 44 13.26 5.66 14.33
N PRO A 45 12.66 4.46 14.44
CA PRO A 45 11.24 4.23 14.17
C PRO A 45 10.30 4.94 15.15
N ILE A 46 10.81 5.62 16.20
CA ILE A 46 10.02 6.38 17.17
C ILE A 46 10.42 7.85 17.14
N LYS A 47 11.72 8.14 17.33
CA LYS A 47 12.24 9.52 17.52
C LYS A 47 12.45 10.27 16.20
N HIS A 48 12.94 9.60 15.18
CA HIS A 48 13.42 10.20 13.93
C HIS A 48 12.96 9.43 12.70
N LYS A 49 11.65 9.19 12.61
CA LYS A 49 11.01 8.43 11.53
C LYS A 49 11.27 8.97 10.12
N THR A 50 11.48 10.27 9.99
CA THR A 50 11.66 10.93 8.69
C THR A 50 13.13 11.06 8.27
N CYS A 51 14.09 10.66 9.12
CA CYS A 51 15.50 10.80 8.80
C CYS A 51 15.91 9.81 7.68
N PRO A 52 16.54 10.29 6.59
CA PRO A 52 16.94 9.45 5.45
C PRO A 52 18.34 8.81 5.60
N ILE A 53 18.92 8.85 6.81
CA ILE A 53 20.25 8.31 7.14
C ILE A 53 20.05 7.13 8.08
N PHE A 54 20.46 5.96 7.63
CA PHE A 54 20.23 4.69 8.32
C PHE A 54 21.56 4.07 8.72
N ARG A 55 21.67 3.61 9.96
CA ARG A 55 22.81 2.80 10.39
C ARG A 55 22.55 1.34 10.03
N ILE A 56 23.54 0.64 9.48
CA ILE A 56 23.37 -0.76 9.05
C ILE A 56 22.98 -1.67 10.22
N GLY A 57 23.57 -1.47 11.40
CA GLY A 57 23.17 -2.20 12.61
C GLY A 57 21.69 -2.03 12.94
N THR A 58 21.17 -0.79 12.93
CA THR A 58 19.76 -0.51 13.19
C THR A 58 18.84 -1.17 12.17
N ILE A 59 19.23 -1.21 10.89
CA ILE A 59 18.45 -1.94 9.87
C ILE A 59 18.43 -3.44 10.19
N LEU A 60 19.59 -4.03 10.50
CA LEU A 60 19.70 -5.46 10.82
C LEU A 60 18.88 -5.83 12.06
N ASP A 61 18.91 -5.00 13.09
CA ASP A 61 18.12 -5.19 14.32
C ASP A 61 16.61 -5.21 14.05
N ILE A 62 16.14 -4.37 13.12
CA ILE A 62 14.73 -4.34 12.72
C ILE A 62 14.37 -5.56 11.87
N VAL A 63 15.25 -5.93 10.94
CA VAL A 63 14.99 -6.98 9.94
C VAL A 63 15.07 -8.38 10.54
N GLU A 64 16.03 -8.63 11.42
CA GLU A 64 16.26 -9.95 12.00
C GLU A 64 16.60 -9.81 13.48
N PRO A 65 15.65 -10.08 14.40
CA PRO A 65 15.88 -9.98 15.83
C PRO A 65 16.69 -11.17 16.40
N ASP A 66 16.88 -12.28 15.67
CA ASP A 66 17.68 -13.41 16.12
C ASP A 66 19.19 -13.16 15.91
N PRO A 67 19.99 -13.06 17.00
CA PRO A 67 21.44 -12.82 16.89
C PRO A 67 22.18 -13.88 16.07
N TYR A 68 21.70 -15.13 16.08
CA TYR A 68 22.31 -16.21 15.30
C TYR A 68 22.21 -15.93 13.80
N GLU A 69 21.02 -15.54 13.34
CA GLU A 69 20.78 -15.22 11.93
C GLU A 69 21.51 -13.94 11.52
N GLN A 70 21.57 -12.92 12.39
CA GLN A 70 22.36 -11.71 12.14
C GLN A 70 23.84 -12.03 11.88
N ILE A 71 24.48 -12.82 12.75
CA ILE A 71 25.88 -13.23 12.59
C ILE A 71 26.08 -13.99 11.27
N LYS A 72 25.13 -14.83 10.90
CA LYS A 72 25.16 -15.57 9.63
C LYS A 72 25.00 -14.64 8.43
N MET A 73 24.10 -13.65 8.47
CA MET A 73 23.95 -12.65 7.42
C MET A 73 25.23 -11.82 7.24
N LEU A 74 25.91 -11.47 8.34
CA LEU A 74 27.22 -10.81 8.30
C LEU A 74 28.29 -11.71 7.68
N LYS A 75 28.26 -13.02 7.94
CA LYS A 75 29.29 -13.95 7.44
C LYS A 75 29.06 -14.40 5.99
N PHE A 76 27.82 -14.65 5.61
CA PHE A 76 27.46 -15.28 4.32
C PHE A 76 26.70 -14.33 3.39
N GLY A 77 26.46 -13.09 3.82
CA GLY A 77 25.64 -12.12 3.11
C GLY A 77 24.14 -12.34 3.32
N GLY A 78 23.35 -11.42 2.78
CA GLY A 78 21.89 -11.44 2.88
C GLY A 78 21.27 -10.39 1.97
N ILE A 79 19.95 -10.45 1.78
CA ILE A 79 19.22 -9.52 0.94
C ILE A 79 18.18 -8.80 1.81
N ILE A 80 18.32 -7.48 1.89
CA ILE A 80 17.46 -6.62 2.71
C ILE A 80 16.64 -5.73 1.78
N LEU A 81 15.32 -5.76 1.94
CA LEU A 81 14.39 -4.84 1.33
C LEU A 81 14.24 -3.59 2.20
N ILE A 82 14.39 -2.42 1.59
CA ILE A 82 14.05 -1.12 2.18
C ILE A 82 12.87 -0.59 1.37
N ASN A 83 11.70 -0.58 1.98
CA ASN A 83 10.48 -0.04 1.39
C ASN A 83 10.31 1.41 1.83
N ILE A 84 10.03 2.28 0.86
CA ILE A 84 9.74 3.70 1.05
C ILE A 84 8.34 3.95 0.51
N ASP A 85 7.38 4.10 1.41
CA ASP A 85 5.96 4.26 1.06
C ASP A 85 5.52 5.72 1.17
N TRP A 86 4.91 6.21 0.10
CA TRP A 86 4.39 7.57 0.00
C TRP A 86 2.87 7.57 -0.09
N MET A 87 2.22 7.56 1.08
CA MET A 87 0.76 7.61 1.20
C MET A 87 0.30 9.05 1.40
N CYS A 88 -0.06 9.72 0.31
CA CYS A 88 -0.31 11.16 0.31
C CYS A 88 -1.76 11.49 0.01
N ASN A 89 -2.41 12.21 0.94
CA ASN A 89 -3.70 12.84 0.68
C ASN A 89 -3.45 14.27 0.18
N VAL A 90 -3.78 14.51 -1.09
CA VAL A 90 -3.57 15.78 -1.80
C VAL A 90 -4.55 16.86 -1.36
N ASP A 91 -5.69 16.50 -0.78
CA ASP A 91 -6.69 17.47 -0.30
C ASP A 91 -6.34 18.07 1.06
N ARG A 92 -5.50 17.37 1.83
CA ARG A 92 -4.97 17.85 3.10
C ARG A 92 -3.70 18.67 2.90
N SER A 93 -3.07 19.09 3.98
CA SER A 93 -1.78 19.79 3.90
C SER A 93 -0.73 18.89 3.25
N LEU A 94 -0.16 19.37 2.14
CA LEU A 94 0.89 18.65 1.42
C LEU A 94 2.09 18.32 2.32
N ASP A 95 2.30 19.06 3.42
CA ASP A 95 3.41 18.85 4.37
C ASP A 95 3.27 17.57 5.19
N ARG A 96 2.11 16.91 5.15
CA ARG A 96 1.88 15.59 5.74
C ARG A 96 2.21 14.44 4.78
N CYS A 97 2.55 14.74 3.53
CA CYS A 97 3.05 13.77 2.56
C CYS A 97 4.54 13.52 2.86
N ILE A 98 4.79 12.65 3.82
CA ILE A 98 6.12 12.23 4.27
C ILE A 98 6.31 10.74 3.94
N PRO A 99 7.56 10.30 3.71
CA PRO A 99 7.85 8.89 3.46
C PRO A 99 7.69 8.09 4.76
N ASP A 100 7.15 6.88 4.62
CA ASP A 100 7.21 5.85 5.65
C ASP A 100 8.24 4.79 5.25
N TYR A 101 9.08 4.38 6.20
CA TYR A 101 10.17 3.44 5.95
C TYR A 101 9.89 2.11 6.62
N SER A 102 9.93 1.03 5.84
CA SER A 102 9.85 -0.33 6.35
C SER A 102 11.00 -1.18 5.83
N PHE A 103 11.38 -2.20 6.60
CA PHE A 103 12.54 -3.05 6.30
C PHE A 103 12.12 -4.50 6.37
N GLY A 104 12.68 -5.32 5.48
CA GLY A 104 12.42 -6.76 5.47
C GLY A 104 13.60 -7.56 4.93
N ARG A 105 13.65 -8.84 5.27
CA ARG A 105 14.59 -9.81 4.71
C ARG A 105 13.95 -10.52 3.52
N LEU A 106 14.68 -10.66 2.41
CA LEU A 106 14.19 -11.34 1.21
C LEU A 106 14.86 -12.68 0.94
N ASP A 107 16.05 -12.94 1.49
CA ASP A 107 16.69 -14.24 1.41
C ASP A 107 16.14 -15.22 2.46
N GLY A 108 16.26 -16.52 2.18
CA GLY A 108 15.88 -17.57 3.13
C GLY A 108 16.77 -17.57 4.37
N ARG A 109 16.18 -17.90 5.53
CA ARG A 109 16.92 -18.03 6.79
C ARG A 109 17.96 -19.14 6.71
N PHE A 110 19.01 -19.04 7.53
CA PHE A 110 20.09 -20.02 7.53
C PHE A 110 19.75 -21.31 8.29
N ARG A 111 18.79 -21.25 9.22
CA ARG A 111 18.24 -22.45 9.89
C ARG A 111 17.31 -23.28 9.01
N GLU A 112 16.74 -22.67 7.98
CA GLU A 112 15.90 -23.38 7.02
C GLU A 112 16.81 -24.02 5.97
N GLU A 113 16.64 -25.32 5.72
CA GLU A 113 17.39 -26.04 4.69
C GLU A 113 17.04 -25.47 3.31
N SER A 114 17.81 -24.49 2.85
CA SER A 114 17.68 -23.91 1.53
C SER A 114 18.94 -24.20 0.71
N PHE A 115 18.75 -24.46 -0.58
CA PHE A 115 19.84 -24.74 -1.52
C PHE A 115 20.87 -23.59 -1.62
N SER A 116 20.49 -22.38 -1.23
CA SER A 116 21.35 -21.19 -1.28
C SER A 116 20.88 -20.12 -0.29
N SER A 117 21.22 -20.25 0.99
CA SER A 117 21.04 -19.17 1.97
C SER A 117 22.19 -18.13 1.88
N GLY A 118 21.86 -16.85 2.01
CA GLY A 118 22.79 -15.72 1.96
C GLY A 118 23.01 -15.12 0.57
N TYR A 119 24.01 -14.26 0.44
CA TYR A 119 24.30 -13.53 -0.81
C TYR A 119 25.80 -13.41 -1.08
N ASN A 120 26.24 -13.93 -2.23
CA ASN A 120 27.62 -13.86 -2.67
C ASN A 120 27.74 -13.71 -4.19
N PHE A 121 28.83 -13.09 -4.64
CA PHE A 121 29.16 -12.98 -6.06
C PHE A 121 30.68 -13.07 -6.27
N ARG A 122 31.10 -13.42 -7.49
CA ARG A 122 32.51 -13.50 -7.88
C ARG A 122 32.80 -12.49 -8.96
N PHE A 123 33.93 -11.80 -8.85
CA PHE A 123 34.45 -10.91 -9.88
C PHE A 123 35.95 -11.12 -10.02
N ALA A 124 36.49 -10.82 -11.20
CA ALA A 124 37.90 -11.03 -11.50
C ALA A 124 38.55 -9.72 -11.93
N SER A 125 39.63 -9.32 -11.24
CA SER A 125 40.50 -8.24 -11.68
C SER A 125 41.59 -8.81 -12.58
N HIS A 126 41.61 -8.39 -13.83
CA HIS A 126 42.58 -8.85 -14.83
C HIS A 126 43.71 -7.84 -14.95
N TRP A 127 44.95 -8.31 -14.96
CA TRP A 127 46.13 -7.47 -15.09
C TRP A 127 47.20 -8.20 -15.91
N LYS A 128 48.14 -7.45 -16.48
CA LYS A 128 49.24 -8.00 -17.27
C LYS A 128 50.57 -7.64 -16.64
N HIS A 129 51.50 -8.58 -16.66
CA HIS A 129 52.88 -8.35 -16.27
C HIS A 129 53.79 -9.17 -17.17
N GLU A 130 54.85 -8.55 -17.70
CA GLU A 130 55.81 -9.17 -18.63
C GLU A 130 55.14 -9.96 -19.78
N ASN A 131 54.17 -9.32 -20.46
CA ASN A 131 53.43 -9.91 -21.59
C ASN A 131 52.60 -11.17 -21.26
N ARG A 132 52.49 -11.56 -19.97
CA ARG A 132 51.60 -12.62 -19.49
C ARG A 132 50.35 -12.02 -18.84
N SER A 133 49.21 -12.65 -19.09
CA SER A 133 47.94 -12.27 -18.50
C SER A 133 47.71 -12.99 -17.17
N PHE A 134 47.42 -12.22 -16.13
CA PHE A 134 47.06 -12.71 -14.80
C PHE A 134 45.65 -12.27 -14.44
N ARG A 135 45.03 -12.98 -13.50
CA ARG A 135 43.77 -12.57 -12.88
C ARG A 135 43.75 -12.86 -11.40
N THR A 136 43.19 -11.94 -10.64
CA THR A 136 42.83 -12.15 -9.23
C THR A 136 41.32 -12.36 -9.17
N LEU A 137 40.90 -13.59 -8.88
CA LEU A 137 39.48 -13.93 -8.70
C LEU A 137 39.08 -13.72 -7.24
N THR A 138 38.14 -12.81 -7.00
CA THR A 138 37.63 -12.49 -5.68
C THR A 138 36.19 -12.99 -5.54
N LYS A 139 35.91 -13.74 -4.46
CA LYS A 139 34.56 -14.08 -4.02
C LYS A 139 34.17 -13.15 -2.89
N ALA A 140 33.15 -12.32 -3.09
CA ALA A 140 32.65 -11.39 -2.09
C ALA A 140 31.33 -11.89 -1.49
N PHE A 141 31.19 -11.70 -0.19
CA PHE A 141 29.97 -11.93 0.59
C PHE A 141 29.57 -10.58 1.18
N GLY A 142 28.27 -10.28 1.19
CA GLY A 142 27.81 -9.00 1.73
C GLY A 142 26.31 -8.85 1.72
N LEU A 143 25.85 -7.73 2.29
CA LEU A 143 24.44 -7.37 2.31
C LEU A 143 24.07 -6.64 1.03
N ARG A 144 23.01 -7.09 0.36
CA ARG A 144 22.40 -6.40 -0.77
C ARG A 144 21.15 -5.66 -0.30
N PHE A 145 21.17 -4.34 -0.37
CA PHE A 145 20.00 -3.51 -0.12
C PHE A 145 19.21 -3.33 -1.42
N ILE A 146 17.93 -3.69 -1.40
CA ILE A 146 16.98 -3.42 -2.48
C ILE A 146 16.07 -2.30 -1.99
N VAL A 147 16.15 -1.13 -2.64
CA VAL A 147 15.28 0.00 -2.30
C VAL A 147 14.07 -0.04 -3.21
N SER A 148 12.89 -0.27 -2.62
CA SER A 148 11.61 -0.26 -3.30
C SER A 148 10.83 0.98 -2.89
N VAL A 149 10.26 1.68 -3.86
CA VAL A 149 9.54 2.93 -3.63
C VAL A 149 8.14 2.77 -4.17
N SER A 150 7.16 2.85 -3.27
CA SER A 150 5.75 2.80 -3.63
C SER A 150 5.08 4.10 -3.23
N GLY A 151 4.01 4.46 -3.93
CA GLY A 151 3.29 5.68 -3.60
C GLY A 151 1.87 5.67 -4.11
N CYS A 152 0.96 6.16 -3.28
CA CYS A 152 -0.42 6.42 -3.64
C CYS A 152 -0.76 7.86 -3.27
N ALA A 153 -1.19 8.63 -4.25
CA ALA A 153 -1.75 9.95 -4.03
C ALA A 153 -3.25 9.91 -4.28
N VAL A 154 -4.01 10.32 -3.28
CA VAL A 154 -5.47 10.40 -3.35
C VAL A 154 -5.87 11.87 -3.33
N ARG A 155 -6.79 12.23 -4.21
CA ARG A 155 -7.44 13.54 -4.26
C ARG A 155 -8.93 13.35 -4.39
N PHE A 156 -9.69 14.13 -3.65
CA PHE A 156 -11.13 14.16 -3.66
C PHE A 156 -11.62 14.57 -5.05
N ASN A 157 -12.55 13.78 -5.59
CA ASN A 157 -13.16 14.03 -6.88
C ASN A 157 -14.68 14.05 -6.70
N LEU A 158 -15.26 15.25 -6.87
CA LEU A 158 -16.69 15.48 -6.73
C LEU A 158 -17.52 14.61 -7.69
N ILE A 159 -17.03 14.36 -8.91
CA ILE A 159 -17.74 13.53 -9.89
C ILE A 159 -17.86 12.08 -9.38
N ILE A 160 -16.78 11.53 -8.82
CA ILE A 160 -16.78 10.17 -8.25
C ILE A 160 -17.71 10.10 -7.02
N LEU A 161 -17.74 11.15 -6.20
CA LEU A 161 -18.66 11.21 -5.06
C LEU A 161 -20.12 11.14 -5.52
N ILE A 162 -20.52 11.97 -6.50
CA ILE A 162 -21.90 12.01 -7.00
C ILE A 162 -22.28 10.66 -7.62
N LEU A 163 -21.39 10.03 -8.39
CA LEU A 163 -21.62 8.70 -8.96
C LEU A 163 -21.86 7.64 -7.86
N ASN A 164 -21.05 7.65 -6.80
CA ASN A 164 -21.21 6.72 -5.68
C ASN A 164 -22.51 6.96 -4.91
N ILE A 165 -22.92 8.21 -4.72
CA ILE A 165 -24.21 8.56 -4.10
C ILE A 165 -25.37 8.08 -4.98
N GLY A 166 -25.29 8.30 -6.30
CA GLY A 166 -26.30 7.83 -7.25
C GLY A 166 -26.43 6.29 -7.24
N LEU A 167 -25.32 5.57 -7.18
CA LEU A 167 -25.30 4.11 -7.08
C LEU A 167 -25.94 3.63 -5.77
N LEU A 168 -25.66 4.30 -4.65
CA LEU A 168 -26.24 3.98 -3.35
C LEU A 168 -27.77 4.19 -3.35
N ILE A 169 -28.25 5.31 -3.88
CA ILE A 169 -29.69 5.61 -3.97
C ILE A 169 -30.38 4.59 -4.88
N GLY A 170 -29.80 4.27 -6.04
CA GLY A 170 -30.34 3.28 -6.97
C GLY A 170 -30.46 1.88 -6.34
N ALA A 171 -29.47 1.47 -5.56
CA ALA A 171 -29.52 0.21 -4.81
C ALA A 171 -30.66 0.19 -3.78
N ILE A 172 -30.87 1.29 -3.05
CA ILE A 172 -31.98 1.43 -2.09
C ILE A 172 -33.34 1.31 -2.80
N CYS A 173 -33.51 1.97 -3.96
CA CYS A 173 -34.74 1.89 -4.76
C CYS A 173 -35.03 0.46 -5.23
N LEU A 174 -34.00 -0.29 -5.65
CA LEU A 174 -34.16 -1.67 -6.07
C LEU A 174 -34.58 -2.57 -4.90
N ILE A 175 -33.98 -2.37 -3.72
CA ILE A 175 -34.33 -3.10 -2.51
C ILE A 175 -35.80 -2.86 -2.13
N THR A 176 -36.25 -1.60 -2.11
CA THR A 176 -37.65 -1.28 -1.80
C THR A 176 -38.61 -1.90 -2.81
N TYR A 177 -38.26 -1.88 -4.11
CA TYR A 177 -39.07 -2.50 -5.16
C TYR A 177 -39.21 -4.03 -4.94
N ILE A 178 -38.13 -4.72 -4.60
CA ILE A 178 -38.17 -6.16 -4.31
C ILE A 178 -39.04 -6.44 -3.09
N PHE A 179 -38.88 -5.67 -2.00
CA PHE A 179 -39.70 -5.84 -0.80
C PHE A 179 -41.19 -5.56 -1.04
N ASP A 180 -41.54 -4.58 -1.88
CA ASP A 180 -42.92 -4.32 -2.25
C ASP A 180 -43.53 -5.44 -3.10
N ASN A 181 -42.77 -6.00 -4.05
CA ASN A 181 -43.23 -7.14 -4.86
C ASN A 181 -43.39 -8.42 -4.03
N MET A 182 -42.41 -8.73 -3.17
CA MET A 182 -42.48 -9.86 -2.25
C MET A 182 -43.60 -9.68 -1.23
N GLY A 183 -43.75 -8.46 -0.68
CA GLY A 183 -44.82 -8.10 0.23
C GLY A 183 -46.19 -8.29 -0.40
N LEU A 184 -46.39 -7.85 -1.65
CA LEU A 184 -47.63 -8.08 -2.40
C LEU A 184 -47.89 -9.57 -2.64
N TYR A 185 -46.86 -10.35 -3.00
CA TYR A 185 -46.99 -11.78 -3.23
C TYR A 185 -47.38 -12.54 -1.95
N ILE A 186 -46.76 -12.20 -0.81
CA ILE A 186 -47.06 -12.79 0.50
C ILE A 186 -48.43 -12.31 1.02
N TYR A 187 -48.76 -11.01 0.88
CA TYR A 187 -50.06 -10.47 1.30
C TYR A 187 -51.22 -10.98 0.46
N CYS A 188 -50.99 -11.43 -0.78
CA CYS A 188 -52.03 -12.08 -1.59
C CYS A 188 -52.53 -13.40 -0.95
N HIS A 189 -51.76 -13.99 -0.02
CA HIS A 189 -52.17 -15.15 0.77
C HIS A 189 -52.98 -14.77 2.04
N SER A 190 -52.88 -13.52 2.53
CA SER A 190 -53.64 -13.03 3.69
C SER A 190 -54.55 -11.87 3.28
N ALA A 191 -55.75 -12.20 2.81
CA ALA A 191 -56.76 -11.31 2.23
C ALA A 191 -57.39 -10.28 3.20
N VAL A 192 -56.60 -9.49 3.93
CA VAL A 192 -57.13 -8.58 4.99
C VAL A 192 -56.79 -7.09 4.84
N ASP A 193 -55.77 -6.66 4.08
CA ASP A 193 -55.45 -5.20 3.95
C ASP A 193 -55.40 -4.67 2.51
N ARG A 194 -56.40 -5.01 1.70
CA ARG A 194 -56.59 -4.39 0.37
C ARG A 194 -57.07 -2.92 0.43
N SER A 195 -57.50 -2.42 1.58
CA SER A 195 -58.18 -1.12 1.73
C SER A 195 -57.26 0.09 1.94
N GLN A 196 -55.97 -0.11 2.28
CA GLN A 196 -55.05 1.00 2.60
C GLN A 196 -54.02 1.32 1.51
N LYS A 197 -53.62 0.36 0.65
CA LYS A 197 -52.56 0.58 -0.37
C LYS A 197 -53.09 0.87 -1.79
N SER A 198 -54.31 0.44 -2.13
CA SER A 198 -55.02 0.82 -3.36
C SER A 198 -56.28 1.60 -3.00
N LYS A 199 -56.41 2.83 -3.51
CA LYS A 199 -57.72 3.47 -3.62
C LYS A 199 -58.20 3.25 -5.04
N ASP A 200 -59.11 2.30 -5.22
CA ASP A 200 -59.76 2.09 -6.50
C ASP A 200 -60.54 3.38 -6.84
N VAL A 201 -60.18 4.02 -7.96
CA VAL A 201 -60.92 5.20 -8.47
C VAL A 201 -62.15 4.66 -9.20
N PRO A 202 -63.39 5.00 -8.76
CA PRO A 202 -64.59 4.48 -9.40
C PRO A 202 -64.76 5.05 -10.82
N ASP A 203 -65.02 4.14 -11.77
CA ASP A 203 -65.30 4.47 -13.16
C ASP A 203 -66.66 5.18 -13.30
N LYS A 204 -66.66 6.39 -13.87
CA LYS A 204 -67.84 7.27 -14.02
C LYS A 204 -68.86 6.80 -15.07
N SER A 205 -68.62 5.66 -15.72
CA SER A 205 -69.47 5.12 -16.78
C SER A 205 -70.78 4.47 -16.27
N LYS A 206 -70.86 4.08 -14.99
CA LYS A 206 -72.04 3.40 -14.42
C LYS A 206 -73.17 4.31 -13.93
N SER A 207 -72.90 5.57 -13.56
CA SER A 207 -73.93 6.46 -12.99
C SER A 207 -74.92 7.02 -14.02
N ARG A 208 -74.59 6.97 -15.33
CA ARG A 208 -75.47 7.51 -16.38
C ARG A 208 -76.60 6.56 -16.79
N ASN A 209 -76.48 5.25 -16.50
CA ASN A 209 -77.48 4.26 -16.92
C ASN A 209 -78.59 4.03 -15.89
N GLU A 210 -78.42 4.45 -14.63
CA GLU A 210 -79.48 4.39 -13.62
C GLU A 210 -80.44 5.58 -13.67
N GLN A 211 -79.99 6.76 -14.10
CA GLN A 211 -80.85 7.95 -14.19
C GLN A 211 -81.88 7.87 -15.33
N THR A 212 -81.63 7.08 -16.37
CA THR A 212 -82.54 6.94 -17.52
C THR A 212 -83.64 5.87 -17.32
N ARG A 213 -83.60 5.09 -16.22
CA ARG A 213 -84.64 4.08 -15.89
C ARG A 213 -85.70 4.54 -14.88
N LEU A 214 -85.57 5.75 -14.34
CA LEU A 214 -86.48 6.32 -13.33
C LEU A 214 -87.42 7.40 -13.90
N THR A 215 -87.52 7.51 -15.23
CA THR A 215 -88.37 8.50 -15.94
C THR A 215 -89.31 7.88 -16.98
N GLU A 216 -89.79 6.66 -16.72
CA GLU A 216 -91.02 6.10 -17.34
C GLU A 216 -92.02 5.71 -16.26
#